data_AF-A0A953L3M2-F1
#
_entry.id   AF-A0A953L3M2-F1
#
_cell.length_a   1.000
_cell.length_b   1.000
_cell.length_c   1.000
_cell.angle_alpha   90.00
_cell.angle_beta   90.00
_cell.angle_gamma   90.00
#
_symmetry.space_group_name_H-M   'P 1'
#
loop_
_entity.id
_entity.type
_entity.pdbx_description
1 polymer ?
#
loop_
_entity_poly.entity_id
_entity_poly.type
_entity_poly.pdbx_seq_one_letter_code
_entity_poly.pdbx_strand_id
1 'polypeptide(L)' 'MSDLIVALGLVLVIEGVLYGGLPHLAKRLAAEVLAMPEQAMRVGGLVAVAIGVLIVWFVRG' A
#
# COMPACT_ATOMS: atom_id res chain seq x y z
N MET A 1 -12.15 16.71 -8.05
CA MET A 1 -11.08 16.45 -9.04
C MET A 1 -9.67 16.56 -8.44
N SER A 2 -9.47 17.30 -7.34
CA SER A 2 -8.22 17.35 -6.57
C SER A 2 -7.88 16.04 -5.83
N ASP A 3 -8.88 15.24 -5.49
CA ASP A 3 -8.73 14.11 -4.57
C ASP A 3 -7.84 12.99 -5.10
N LEU A 4 -7.89 12.72 -6.41
CA LEU A 4 -7.00 11.77 -7.05
C LEU A 4 -5.55 12.25 -6.99
N ILE A 5 -5.32 13.55 -7.20
CA ILE A 5 -3.99 14.16 -7.13
C ILE A 5 -3.46 14.11 -5.69
N VAL A 6 -4.31 14.37 -4.70
CA VAL A 6 -3.97 14.26 -3.28
C VAL A 6 -3.63 12.81 -2.92
N ALA A 7 -4.46 11.84 -3.32
CA ALA A 7 -4.20 10.42 -3.07
C ALA A 7 -2.89 9.97 -3.71
N LEU A 8 -2.62 10.38 -4.96
CA LEU A 8 -1.37 10.08 -5.65
C LEU A 8 -0.16 10.72 -4.92
N GLY A 9 -0.28 11.97 -4.49
CA GLY A 9 0.74 12.65 -3.71
C GLY A 9 1.05 11.95 -2.40
N LEU A 10 0.02 11.49 -1.67
CA LEU A 10 0.18 10.73 -0.43
C LEU A 10 0.89 9.40 -0.66
N VAL A 11 0.54 8.67 -1.72
CA VAL A 11 1.24 7.42 -2.09
C VAL A 11 2.73 7.70 -2.33
N LEU A 12 3.07 8.73 -3.10
CA LEU A 12 4.47 9.08 -3.37
C LEU A 12 5.25 9.48 -2.11
N VAL A 13 4.62 10.21 -1.18
CA VAL A 13 5.24 10.54 0.12
C VAL A 13 5.51 9.26 0.92
N ILE A 14 4.54 8.36 1.01
CA ILE A 14 4.69 7.10 1.75
C ILE A 14 5.80 6.24 1.15
N GLU A 15 5.79 6.03 -0.17
CA GLU A 15 6.83 5.26 -0.88
C GLU A 15 8.22 5.93 -0.72
N GLY A 16 8.30 7.26 -0.83
CA GLY A 16 9.54 8.01 -0.64
C GLY A 16 10.11 7.89 0.77
N VAL A 17 9.27 7.92 1.79
CA VAL A 17 9.68 7.68 3.19
C VAL A 17 10.14 6.24 3.39
N LEU A 18 9.42 5.27 2.81
CA LEU A 18 9.75 3.86 2.95
C LEU A 18 11.10 3.52 2.31
N TYR A 19 11.33 3.91 1.05
CA TYR A 19 12.57 3.59 0.34
C TYR A 19 13.72 4.54 0.69
N GLY A 20 13.45 5.83 0.86
CA GLY A 20 14.46 6.85 1.13
C GLY A 20 14.83 6.97 2.60
N GLY A 21 13.85 6.86 3.51
CA GLY A 21 14.08 6.95 4.96
C GLY A 21 14.45 5.61 5.60
N LEU A 22 13.86 4.50 5.15
CA LEU A 22 14.01 3.18 5.76
C LEU A 22 14.37 2.09 4.74
N PRO A 23 15.48 2.23 3.99
CA PRO A 23 15.83 1.32 2.88
C PRO A 23 16.01 -0.15 3.33
N HIS A 24 16.42 -0.37 4.58
CA HIS A 24 16.56 -1.72 5.12
C HIS A 24 15.20 -2.42 5.29
N LEU A 25 14.19 -1.69 5.78
CA LEU A 25 12.84 -2.21 5.92
C LEU A 25 12.25 -2.55 4.55
N ALA A 26 12.39 -1.65 3.58
CA ALA A 26 11.91 -1.88 2.22
C ALA A 26 12.48 -3.15 1.59
N LYS A 27 13.81 -3.36 1.70
CA LYS A 27 14.46 -4.58 1.19
C LYS A 27 13.98 -5.84 1.88
N ARG A 28 13.77 -5.79 3.20
CA ARG A 28 13.26 -6.92 3.97
C ARG A 28 11.83 -7.28 3.57
N LEU A 29 10.94 -6.29 3.45
CA LEU A 29 9.57 -6.50 3.00
C LEU A 29 9.53 -7.09 1.58
N ALA A 30 10.39 -6.61 0.68
CA ALA A 30 10.50 -7.18 -0.67
C ALA A 30 10.93 -8.66 -0.64
N ALA A 31 11.89 -9.02 0.23
CA ALA A 31 12.29 -10.42 0.39
C ALA A 31 11.17 -11.30 0.97
N GLU A 32 10.41 -10.78 1.93
CA GLU A 32 9.23 -11.48 2.49
C GLU A 32 8.13 -11.66 1.42
N VAL A 33 7.88 -10.65 0.59
CA VAL A 33 6.94 -10.72 -0.54
C VAL A 33 7.34 -11.79 -1.55
N LEU A 34 8.63 -11.90 -1.87
CA LEU A 34 9.14 -12.91 -2.80
C LEU A 34 9.06 -14.34 -2.23
N ALA A 35 9.12 -14.49 -0.91
CA ALA A 35 8.99 -15.78 -0.24
C ALA A 35 7.54 -16.22 -0.01
N MET A 36 6.56 -15.32 -0.18
CA MET A 36 5.15 -15.63 0.02
C MET A 36 4.56 -16.43 -1.15
N PRO A 37 3.69 -17.43 -0.86
CA PRO A 37 2.91 -18.11 -1.89
C PRO A 37 2.00 -17.12 -2.64
N GLU A 38 1.89 -17.26 -3.96
CA GLU A 38 1.06 -16.37 -4.80
C GLU A 38 -0.39 -16.28 -4.32
N GLN A 39 -0.96 -17.37 -3.81
CA GLN A 39 -2.32 -17.40 -3.30
C GLN A 39 -2.47 -16.53 -2.03
N ALA A 40 -1.49 -16.55 -1.13
CA ALA A 40 -1.48 -15.70 0.05
C ALA A 40 -1.33 -14.22 -0.33
N MET A 41 -0.45 -13.92 -1.30
CA MET A 41 -0.27 -12.57 -1.84
C MET A 41 -1.57 -12.03 -2.46
N ARG A 42 -2.28 -12.86 -3.22
CA ARG A 42 -3.57 -12.51 -3.81
C ARG A 42 -4.64 -12.23 -2.77
N VAL A 43 -4.80 -13.12 -1.79
CA VAL A 43 -5.79 -12.94 -0.73
C VAL A 43 -5.48 -11.70 0.10
N GLY A 44 -4.22 -11.51 0.50
CA GLY A 44 -3.78 -10.32 1.23
C GLY A 44 -4.05 -9.03 0.46
N GLY A 45 -3.73 -9.00 -0.84
CA GLY A 45 -4.01 -7.86 -1.71
C GLY A 45 -5.50 -7.56 -1.85
N LEU A 46 -6.35 -8.58 -2.02
CA LEU A 46 -7.81 -8.41 -2.10
C LEU A 46 -8.38 -7.88 -0.78
N VAL A 47 -7.91 -8.38 0.36
CA VAL A 47 -8.32 -7.88 1.69
C VAL A 47 -7.89 -6.42 1.86
N ALA A 48 -6.68 -6.05 1.47
CA ALA A 48 -6.20 -4.68 1.53
C ALA A 48 -7.04 -3.73 0.66
N VAL A 49 -7.41 -4.15 -0.56
CA VAL A 49 -8.32 -3.39 -1.43
C VAL A 49 -9.69 -3.21 -0.78
N ALA A 50 -10.28 -4.28 -0.24
CA ALA A 50 -11.59 -4.21 0.41
C ALA A 50 -11.58 -3.23 1.60
N ILE A 51 -10.55 -3.30 2.46
CA ILE A 51 -10.38 -2.38 3.58
C ILE A 51 -10.20 -0.93 3.08
N GLY A 52 -9.37 -0.71 2.06
CA GLY A 52 -9.15 0.62 1.49
C GLY A 52 -10.44 1.24 0.95
N VAL A 53 -11.26 0.47 0.23
CA VAL A 53 -12.57 0.91 -0.25
C VAL A 53 -13.52 1.23 0.90
N LEU A 54 -13.57 0.38 1.93
CA LEU A 54 -14.40 0.62 3.11
C LEU A 54 -14.02 1.92 3.82
N ILE A 55 -12.72 2.17 4.03
CA ILE A 55 -12.24 3.40 4.67
C ILE A 55 -12.64 4.63 3.84
N VAL A 56 -12.39 4.59 2.52
CA VAL A 56 -12.76 5.70 1.63
C VAL A 56 -14.27 5.94 1.67
N TRP A 57 -15.07 4.87 1.66
CA TRP A 57 -16.52 4.96 1.76
C TRP A 57 -16.99 5.54 3.09
N PHE A 58 -16.41 5.15 4.23
CA PHE A 58 -16.77 5.72 5.55
C PHE A 58 -16.37 7.19 5.72
N VAL A 59 -15.27 7.62 5.09
CA VAL A 59 -14.78 9.00 5.22
C VAL A 59 -15.46 9.95 4.24
N ARG A 60 -15.90 9.46 3.07
CA ARG A 60 -16.53 10.27 2.00
C ARG A 60 -18.02 10.07 1.81
N GLY A 61 -18.58 8.95 2.27
CA GLY A 61 -20.01 8.64 2.25
C GLY A 61 -20.73 9.33 3.39
#